data_AF-A0A227J6T3-F1
#
_entry.id   AF-A0A227J6T3-F1
#
_cell.length_a   1.000
_cell.length_b   1.000
_cell.length_c   1.000
_cell.angle_alpha   90.00
_cell.angle_beta   90.00
_cell.angle_gamma   90.00
#
_symmetry.space_group_name_H-M   'P 1'
#
loop_
_entity.id
_entity.type
_entity.pdbx_description
1 polymer ?
#
loop_
_entity_poly.entity_id
_entity_poly.type
_entity_poly.pdbx_seq_one_letter_code
_entity_poly.pdbx_strand_id
1 'polypeptide(L)'
;GKNVRVNGQNFTLESGRFLTNAEEVGDLVIAVLNGKPVYLKDVARIYDGEGEATSDTWYRDKNHDEAYPAVFISVAKQKGSNAVNVAQSVRDKLAALQSEQFPPQVQVAVIRDYGETANAKVNN
;
A
#
# COMPACT_ATOMS: atom_id res chain seq x y z
N GLY A 1 0.15 -25.32 -16.75
CA GLY A 1 0.04 -25.55 -18.20
C GLY A 1 -0.51 -26.95 -18.48
N LYS A 2 -1.20 -27.14 -19.60
CA LYS A 2 -1.59 -28.46 -20.13
C LYS A 2 -0.64 -28.84 -21.25
N ASN A 3 -0.13 -30.07 -21.27
CA ASN A 3 0.68 -30.57 -22.38
C ASN A 3 -0.23 -31.11 -23.47
N VAL A 4 -0.05 -30.63 -24.71
CA VAL A 4 -0.77 -31.12 -25.89
C VAL A 4 0.25 -31.70 -26.87
N ARG A 5 -0.07 -32.89 -27.39
CA ARG A 5 0.73 -33.59 -28.40
C ARG A 5 0.12 -33.37 -29.78
N VAL A 6 0.90 -32.80 -30.70
CA VAL A 6 0.55 -32.72 -32.12
C VAL A 6 1.75 -33.23 -32.92
N ASN A 7 1.53 -34.19 -33.82
CA ASN A 7 2.56 -34.78 -34.69
C ASN A 7 3.83 -35.27 -33.98
N GLY A 8 3.67 -35.90 -32.81
CA GLY A 8 4.79 -36.47 -32.04
C GLY A 8 5.66 -35.44 -31.30
N GLN A 9 5.33 -34.15 -31.40
CA GLN A 9 5.99 -33.07 -30.65
C GLN A 9 5.12 -32.67 -29.45
N ASN A 10 5.75 -32.46 -28.29
CA ASN A 10 5.09 -32.02 -27.07
C ASN A 10 5.10 -30.49 -27.04
N PHE A 11 3.92 -29.88 -26.99
CA PHE A 11 3.76 -28.44 -26.76
C PHE A 11 3.18 -28.22 -25.36
N THR A 12 3.85 -27.42 -24.55
CA THR A 12 3.33 -26.98 -23.25
C THR A 12 2.49 -25.73 -23.47
N LEU A 13 1.16 -25.85 -23.28
CA LEU A 13 0.25 -24.71 -23.25
C LEU A 13 0.20 -24.16 -21.83
N GLU A 14 0.83 -23.01 -21.61
CA GLU A 14 0.62 -22.22 -20.40
C GLU A 14 -0.63 -21.33 -20.56
N SER A 15 -1.52 -21.40 -19.58
CA SER A 15 -2.72 -20.56 -19.53
C SER A 15 -2.34 -19.17 -19.08
N GLY A 16 -2.02 -18.29 -20.03
CA GLY A 16 -2.01 -16.82 -19.90
C GLY A 16 -1.01 -16.20 -18.92
N ARG A 17 -0.23 -15.22 -19.40
CA ARG A 17 0.48 -14.28 -18.50
C ARG A 17 -0.55 -13.35 -17.86
N PHE A 18 -0.37 -13.01 -16.59
CA PHE A 18 -1.09 -11.89 -15.99
C PHE A 18 -0.72 -10.60 -16.71
N LEU A 19 -1.71 -9.74 -16.99
CA LEU A 19 -1.49 -8.40 -17.53
C LEU A 19 -1.01 -7.52 -16.40
N THR A 20 0.18 -6.94 -16.54
CA THR A 20 0.89 -6.22 -15.47
C THR A 20 0.92 -4.72 -15.69
N ASN A 21 0.58 -4.24 -16.89
CA ASN A 21 0.65 -2.84 -17.26
C ASN A 21 -0.40 -2.49 -18.34
N ALA A 22 -0.62 -1.18 -18.52
CA ALA A 22 -1.59 -0.64 -19.47
C ALA A 22 -1.32 -1.03 -20.94
N GLU A 23 -0.05 -1.22 -21.32
CA GLU A 23 0.33 -1.62 -22.68
C GLU A 23 -0.09 -3.06 -22.98
N GLU A 24 0.17 -3.99 -22.05
CA GLU A 24 -0.26 -5.38 -22.14
C GLU A 24 -1.80 -5.50 -22.21
N VAL A 25 -2.52 -4.63 -21.48
CA VAL A 25 -3.99 -4.53 -21.57
C VAL A 25 -4.44 -4.02 -22.94
N GLY A 26 -3.73 -3.02 -23.49
CA GLY A 26 -4.03 -2.46 -24.80
C GLY A 26 -3.86 -3.46 -25.95
N ASP A 27 -2.92 -4.40 -25.81
CA ASP A 27 -2.64 -5.46 -26.79
C ASP A 27 -3.60 -6.66 -26.71
N LEU A 28 -4.63 -6.59 -25.87
CA LEU A 28 -5.67 -7.61 -25.81
C LEU A 28 -6.51 -7.60 -27.09
N VAL A 29 -6.55 -8.72 -27.81
CA VAL A 29 -7.45 -8.89 -28.96
C VAL A 29 -8.89 -9.06 -28.47
N ILE A 30 -9.77 -8.14 -28.88
CA ILE A 30 -11.19 -8.13 -28.49
C ILE A 30 -12.10 -8.66 -29.59
N ALA A 31 -11.65 -8.62 -30.85
CA ALA A 31 -12.38 -9.14 -31.99
C ALA A 31 -11.43 -9.51 -33.14
N VAL A 32 -11.93 -10.33 -34.07
CA VAL A 32 -11.26 -10.59 -35.35
C VAL A 32 -12.24 -10.25 -36.45
N LEU A 33 -11.91 -9.23 -37.26
CA LEU A 33 -12.75 -8.76 -38.36
C LEU A 33 -12.00 -8.96 -39.67
N ASN A 34 -12.57 -9.74 -40.59
CA ASN A 34 -11.96 -10.03 -41.91
C ASN A 34 -10.51 -10.55 -41.82
N GLY A 35 -10.24 -11.41 -40.83
CA GLY A 35 -8.90 -11.98 -40.60
C GLY A 35 -7.88 -11.02 -39.99
N LYS A 36 -8.27 -9.79 -39.64
CA LYS A 36 -7.43 -8.82 -38.93
C LYS A 36 -7.85 -8.75 -37.46
N PRO A 37 -6.91 -8.85 -36.50
CA PRO A 37 -7.22 -8.65 -35.09
C PRO A 37 -7.55 -7.19 -34.82
N VAL A 38 -8.51 -6.97 -33.93
CA VAL A 38 -8.84 -5.67 -33.34
C VAL A 38 -8.41 -5.71 -31.88
N TYR A 39 -7.56 -4.76 -31.49
CA TYR A 39 -6.99 -4.64 -30.15
C TYR A 39 -7.83 -3.71 -29.28
N LEU A 40 -7.76 -3.87 -27.96
CA LEU A 40 -8.46 -2.99 -27.02
C LEU A 40 -8.05 -1.53 -27.20
N LYS A 41 -6.77 -1.27 -27.49
CA LYS A 41 -6.25 0.07 -27.82
C LYS A 41 -6.85 0.70 -29.08
N ASP A 42 -7.44 -0.09 -29.97
CA ASP A 42 -8.10 0.44 -31.18
C ASP A 42 -9.44 1.11 -30.86
N VAL A 43 -10.04 0.81 -29.69
CA VAL A 43 -11.39 1.26 -29.32
C VAL A 43 -11.46 1.96 -27.95
N ALA A 44 -10.39 1.91 -27.15
CA ALA A 44 -10.33 2.51 -25.82
C ALA A 44 -9.01 3.24 -25.61
N ARG A 45 -9.02 4.26 -24.74
CA ARG A 45 -7.80 4.82 -24.17
C ARG A 45 -7.46 4.03 -22.91
N ILE A 46 -6.29 3.42 -22.89
CA ILE A 46 -5.77 2.69 -21.74
C ILE A 46 -4.64 3.51 -21.15
N TYR A 47 -4.75 3.85 -19.87
CA TYR A 47 -3.71 4.52 -19.11
C TYR A 47 -3.66 3.92 -17.72
N ASP A 48 -2.45 3.84 -17.18
CA ASP A 48 -2.25 3.52 -15.77
C ASP A 48 -2.58 4.78 -14.97
N GLY A 49 -3.48 4.64 -13.99
CA GLY A 49 -4.03 5.75 -13.25
C GLY A 49 -4.08 5.42 -11.77
N GLU A 50 -4.08 6.46 -10.95
CA GLU A 50 -4.29 6.28 -9.52
C GLU A 50 -5.65 5.62 -9.28
N GLY A 51 -5.67 4.57 -8.44
CA GLY A 51 -6.92 3.98 -8.01
C GLY A 51 -7.76 5.00 -7.25
N GLU A 52 -9.08 4.80 -7.23
CA GLU A 52 -9.97 5.64 -6.45
C GLU A 52 -9.53 5.65 -4.98
N ALA A 53 -9.32 6.84 -4.41
CA ALA A 53 -8.84 6.99 -3.04
C ALA A 53 -9.89 6.41 -2.08
N THR A 54 -9.56 5.28 -1.45
CA THR A 54 -10.50 4.58 -0.56
C THR A 54 -10.58 5.22 0.84
N SER A 55 -9.66 6.12 1.18
CA SER A 55 -9.70 6.88 2.44
C SER A 55 -8.86 8.17 2.37
N ASP A 56 -9.49 9.30 2.65
CA ASP A 56 -8.80 10.56 2.93
C ASP A 56 -8.73 10.78 4.44
N THR A 57 -7.52 10.93 4.96
CA THR A 57 -7.29 11.11 6.39
C THR A 57 -6.57 12.42 6.64
N TRP A 58 -7.15 13.26 7.50
CA TRP A 58 -6.65 14.59 7.82
C TRP A 58 -6.45 14.72 9.34
N TYR A 59 -5.36 15.36 9.73
CA TYR A 59 -5.05 15.68 11.12
C TYR A 59 -5.06 17.19 11.33
N ARG A 60 -5.76 17.63 12.37
CA ARG A 60 -5.75 19.02 12.86
C ARG A 60 -5.33 19.02 14.33
N ASP A 61 -4.26 19.72 14.62
CA ASP A 61 -3.81 19.96 16.00
C ASP A 61 -4.71 21.02 16.65
N LYS A 62 -4.92 20.95 17.96
CA LYS A 62 -5.65 21.98 18.72
C LYS A 62 -4.94 23.34 18.70
N ASN A 63 -3.64 23.34 18.46
CA ASN A 63 -2.80 24.54 18.43
C ASN A 63 -2.62 25.14 17.03
N HIS A 64 -3.11 24.46 15.98
CA HIS A 64 -2.95 24.87 14.59
C HIS A 64 -4.31 24.81 13.88
N ASP A 65 -4.74 25.91 13.27
CA ASP A 65 -6.03 25.97 12.58
C ASP A 65 -6.04 25.17 11.27
N GLU A 66 -4.86 24.92 10.68
CA GLU A 66 -4.71 24.19 9.43
C GLU A 66 -4.78 22.66 9.64
N ALA A 67 -5.44 21.97 8.70
CA ALA A 67 -5.47 20.52 8.66
C ALA A 67 -4.45 20.01 7.64
N TYR A 68 -3.71 18.96 8.02
CA TYR A 68 -2.70 18.33 7.18
C TYR A 68 -3.15 16.92 6.77
N PRO A 69 -2.86 16.47 5.53
CA PRO A 69 -2.99 15.06 5.17
C PRO A 69 -2.14 14.22 6.12
N ALA A 70 -2.71 13.14 6.65
CA ALA A 70 -2.06 12.37 7.70
C ALA A 70 -2.37 10.87 7.58
N VAL A 71 -1.47 10.05 8.10
CA VAL A 71 -1.67 8.61 8.28
C VAL A 71 -1.63 8.30 9.76
N PHE A 72 -2.66 7.61 10.27
CA PHE A 72 -2.72 7.21 11.67
C PHE A 72 -2.19 5.79 11.85
N ILE A 73 -1.22 5.63 12.76
CA ILE A 73 -0.66 4.34 13.14
C ILE A 73 -1.02 4.07 14.60
N SER A 74 -1.63 2.91 14.87
CA SER A 74 -1.93 2.45 16.21
C SER A 74 -1.02 1.29 16.58
N VAL A 75 -0.32 1.39 17.72
CA VAL A 75 0.56 0.35 18.21
C VAL A 75 -0.01 -0.24 19.49
N ALA A 76 -0.23 -1.54 19.50
CA ALA A 76 -0.67 -2.29 20.67
C ALA A 76 0.45 -3.16 21.21
N LYS A 77 0.55 -3.24 22.54
CA LYS A 77 1.49 -4.15 23.21
C LYS A 77 1.01 -5.61 23.07
N GLN A 78 1.93 -6.53 22.88
CA GLN A 78 1.63 -7.96 22.98
C GLN A 78 1.32 -8.37 24.43
N LYS A 79 0.65 -9.51 24.61
CA LYS A 79 0.38 -10.06 25.94
C LYS A 79 1.73 -10.36 26.63
N GLY A 80 1.88 -9.91 27.87
CA GLY A 80 3.11 -10.09 28.65
C GLY A 80 4.19 -9.04 28.44
N SER A 81 4.05 -8.11 27.47
CA SER A 81 5.01 -7.01 27.32
C SER A 81 4.62 -5.76 28.12
N ASN A 82 5.65 -4.99 28.49
CA ASN A 82 5.52 -3.73 29.22
C ASN A 82 5.19 -2.59 28.25
N ALA A 83 4.08 -1.89 28.52
CA ALA A 83 3.58 -0.80 27.68
C ALA A 83 4.58 0.36 27.54
N VAL A 84 5.30 0.69 28.62
CA VAL A 84 6.30 1.78 28.64
C VAL A 84 7.46 1.45 27.71
N ASN A 85 8.00 0.22 27.78
CA ASN A 85 9.12 -0.20 26.93
C ASN A 85 8.72 -0.24 25.45
N VAL A 86 7.49 -0.67 25.15
CA VAL A 86 6.96 -0.64 23.78
C VAL A 86 6.84 0.80 23.29
N ALA A 87 6.25 1.69 24.10
CA ALA A 87 6.11 3.10 23.73
C ALA A 87 7.48 3.77 23.47
N GLN A 88 8.47 3.51 24.33
CA GLN A 88 9.82 4.03 24.13
C GLN A 88 10.46 3.49 22.84
N SER A 89 10.39 2.18 22.61
CA SER A 89 10.96 1.55 21.40
C SER A 89 10.33 2.11 20.11
N VAL A 90 9.02 2.39 20.13
CA VAL A 90 8.33 3.02 19.00
C VAL A 90 8.83 4.45 18.78
N ARG A 91 8.98 5.24 19.84
CA ARG A 91 9.50 6.62 19.77
C ARG A 91 10.92 6.65 19.20
N ASP A 92 11.80 5.78 19.70
CA ASP A 92 13.19 5.68 19.23
C ASP A 92 13.24 5.30 17.75
N LYS A 93 12.40 4.35 17.33
CA LYS A 93 12.32 3.94 15.91
C LYS A 93 11.79 5.07 15.02
N LEU A 94 10.76 5.80 15.46
CA LEU A 94 10.22 6.94 14.72
C LEU A 94 11.24 8.07 14.60
N ALA A 95 11.99 8.36 15.66
CA ALA A 95 13.07 9.36 15.63
C ALA A 95 14.17 8.99 14.61
N ALA A 96 14.58 7.72 14.58
CA ALA A 96 15.54 7.23 13.59
C ALA A 96 15.00 7.37 12.16
N LEU A 97 13.74 7.01 11.92
CA LEU A 97 13.11 7.15 10.60
C LEU A 97 12.99 8.62 10.17
N GLN A 98 12.64 9.52 11.10
CA GLN A 98 12.60 10.96 10.84
C GLN A 98 13.96 11.51 10.43
N SER A 99 15.04 11.01 11.03
CA SER A 99 16.40 11.49 10.73
C SER A 99 16.95 10.92 9.42
N GLU A 100 16.58 9.69 9.04
CA GLU A 100 17.27 8.95 7.98
C GLU A 100 16.46 8.77 6.69
N GLN A 101 15.12 8.70 6.79
CA GLN A 101 14.27 8.25 5.68
C GLN A 101 13.15 9.22 5.33
N PHE A 102 12.65 9.98 6.30
CA PHE A 102 11.52 10.86 6.03
C PHE A 102 12.00 12.16 5.35
N PRO A 103 11.26 12.63 4.33
CA PRO A 103 11.43 13.97 3.82
C PRO A 103 11.25 15.02 4.93
N PRO A 104 11.91 16.19 4.84
CA PRO A 104 11.89 17.20 5.90
C PRO A 104 10.50 17.79 6.19
N GLN A 105 9.53 17.61 5.29
CA GLN A 105 8.15 18.07 5.45
C GLN A 105 7.29 17.11 6.28
N VAL A 106 7.76 15.89 6.54
CA VAL A 106 6.98 14.87 7.28
C VAL A 106 7.18 15.05 8.77
N GLN A 107 6.07 15.29 9.48
CA GLN A 107 6.06 15.44 10.94
C GLN A 107 5.39 14.25 11.62
N VAL A 108 5.84 13.92 12.83
CA VAL A 108 5.28 12.85 13.66
C VAL A 108 4.67 13.47 14.90
N ALA A 109 3.38 13.18 15.14
CA ALA A 109 2.66 13.62 16.33
C ALA A 109 2.11 12.41 17.09
N VAL A 110 2.33 12.37 18.40
CA VAL A 110 1.73 11.36 19.29
C VAL A 110 0.36 11.86 19.73
N ILE A 111 -0.69 11.28 19.18
CA ILE A 111 -2.07 11.69 19.47
C ILE A 111 -2.62 11.09 20.77
N ARG A 112 -2.13 9.91 21.17
CA ARG A 112 -2.47 9.20 22.42
C ARG A 112 -1.32 8.30 22.85
N ASP A 113 -0.97 8.31 24.13
CA ASP A 113 -0.03 7.35 24.73
C ASP A 113 -0.59 6.85 26.07
N TYR A 114 -0.99 5.58 26.09
CA TYR A 114 -1.51 4.92 27.30
C TYR A 114 -0.41 4.24 28.13
N GLY A 115 0.86 4.33 27.73
CA GLY A 115 2.02 3.85 28.50
C GLY A 115 2.39 4.78 29.65
N GLU A 116 2.28 6.10 29.45
CA GLU A 116 2.52 7.10 30.50
C GLU A 116 1.54 6.97 31.69
N THR A 117 0.30 6.57 31.42
CA THR A 117 -0.75 6.48 32.46
C THR A 117 -0.56 5.30 33.42
N ALA A 118 0.32 4.35 33.10
CA ALA A 118 0.66 3.24 33.99
C ALA A 118 1.64 3.68 35.10
N ASN A 119 2.55 4.62 34.83
CA ASN A 119 3.58 5.00 35.82
C ASN A 119 3.03 5.93 36.92
N ALA A 120 1.97 6.70 36.63
CA ALA A 120 1.32 7.56 37.62
C ALA A 120 0.51 6.79 38.68
N LYS A 121 0.24 5.49 38.48
CA LYS A 121 -0.57 4.67 39.40
C LYS A 121 0.22 3.69 40.29
N VAL A 122 1.54 3.65 40.20
CA VAL A 122 2.37 2.68 40.95
C VAL A 122 3.20 3.34 42.08
N ASN A 123 3.15 4.67 42.22
CA ASN A 123 3.87 5.40 43.28
C ASN A 123 2.97 5.97 44.39
N ASN A 124 1.88 5.29 44.75
CA ASN A 124 1.17 5.57 46.01
C ASN A 124 0.77 4.29 46.72
#